data_AF-A0A521QLI7-F1
#
_entry.id   AF-A0A521QLI7-F1
#
_cell.length_a   1.000
_cell.length_b   1.000
_cell.length_c   1.000
_cell.angle_alpha   90.00
_cell.angle_beta   90.00
_cell.angle_gamma   90.00
#
_symmetry.space_group_name_H-M   'P 1'
#
loop_
_entity.id
_entity.type
_entity.pdbx_description
1 polymer ?
#
loop_
_entity_poly.entity_id
_entity_poly.type
_entity_poly.pdbx_seq_one_letter_code
_entity_poly.pdbx_strand_id
1 'polypeptide(L)'
;MPLDNNIYRVLLNSDWQLADLYTFPHAFSQTYAFVYCLDSELDPRDRDRINTALTNYPWKGGYSYVNIYTVLQNQVPPPERPKIYSIQKSSPGWLDLILNVDVAIQVAKSVGVLLGTAAAATKTYSSIQKNLSDLNVHRHKNNLQNTKLTQAEIKTMMSMSNDIAKHLGFKNVVHQTFPWVT
;
A
#
# COMPACT_ATOMS: atom_id res chain seq x y z
N MET A 1 34.65 7.48 -11.64
CA MET A 1 35.40 6.42 -10.93
C MET A 1 34.68 5.12 -11.21
N PRO A 2 35.34 4.09 -11.75
CA PRO A 2 34.68 2.80 -11.94
C PRO A 2 34.44 2.19 -10.57
N LEU A 3 33.20 1.78 -10.30
CA LEU A 3 32.83 1.04 -9.10
C LEU A 3 33.52 -0.32 -9.22
N ASP A 4 34.47 -0.61 -8.33
CA ASP A 4 35.00 -1.96 -8.19
C ASP A 4 33.81 -2.92 -8.07
N ASN A 5 33.85 -4.03 -8.81
CA ASN A 5 32.70 -4.91 -9.11
C ASN A 5 31.98 -5.54 -7.89
N ASN A 6 32.45 -5.21 -6.67
CA ASN A 6 31.94 -5.71 -5.38
C ASN A 6 31.40 -4.60 -4.46
N ILE A 7 31.33 -3.34 -4.91
CA ILE A 7 30.83 -2.22 -4.09
C ILE A 7 29.37 -1.92 -4.43
N TYR A 8 28.50 -2.01 -3.43
CA TYR A 8 27.10 -1.60 -3.51
C TYR A 8 26.87 -0.33 -2.67
N ARG A 9 26.34 0.72 -3.30
CA ARG A 9 26.10 2.02 -2.66
C ARG A 9 24.66 2.16 -2.19
N VAL A 10 24.48 2.45 -0.91
CA VAL A 10 23.20 2.83 -0.30
C VAL A 10 23.18 4.36 -0.13
N LEU A 11 22.16 5.01 -0.69
CA LEU A 11 21.99 6.47 -0.56
C LEU A 11 21.31 6.83 0.76
N LEU A 12 21.90 7.77 1.50
CA LEU A 12 21.40 8.25 2.79
C LEU A 12 20.63 9.57 2.57
N ASN A 13 19.44 9.47 1.97
CA ASN A 13 18.64 10.64 1.55
C ASN A 13 17.87 11.35 2.69
N SER A 14 17.93 10.84 3.92
CA SER A 14 17.18 11.37 5.08
C SER A 14 18.08 11.85 6.22
N ASP A 15 17.47 12.44 7.24
CA ASP A 15 18.09 12.70 8.55
C ASP A 15 18.26 11.39 9.32
N TRP A 16 19.23 10.58 8.89
CA TRP A 16 19.64 9.37 9.59
C TRP A 16 20.00 9.71 11.03
N GLN A 17 19.27 9.09 11.95
CA GLN A 17 19.56 9.12 13.37
C GLN A 17 20.64 8.08 13.68
N LEU A 18 21.29 8.22 14.83
CA LEU A 18 22.28 7.24 15.30
C LEU A 18 21.69 5.82 15.38
N ALA A 19 20.41 5.70 15.74
CA ALA A 19 19.69 4.43 15.80
C ALA A 19 19.53 3.76 14.43
N ASP A 20 19.49 4.53 13.34
CA ASP A 20 19.37 3.98 11.98
C ASP A 20 20.65 3.26 11.56
N LEU A 21 21.81 3.72 12.06
CA LEU A 21 23.10 3.05 11.84
C LEU A 21 23.20 1.69 12.56
N TYR A 22 22.28 1.39 13.47
CA TYR A 22 22.12 0.05 14.06
C TYR A 22 21.04 -0.75 13.33
N THR A 23 19.88 -0.13 13.13
CA THR A 23 18.68 -0.81 12.64
C THR A 23 18.81 -1.21 11.17
N PHE A 24 19.33 -0.31 10.32
CA PHE A 24 19.46 -0.59 8.89
C PHE A 24 20.48 -1.71 8.62
N PRO A 25 21.74 -1.67 9.12
CA PRO A 25 22.68 -2.75 8.84
C PRO A 25 22.20 -4.11 9.35
N HIS A 26 21.50 -4.14 10.48
CA HIS A 26 20.92 -5.38 11.00
C HIS A 26 19.85 -5.95 10.07
N ALA A 27 18.86 -5.14 9.68
CA ALA A 27 17.78 -5.56 8.78
C ALA A 27 18.31 -5.91 7.38
N PHE A 28 19.27 -5.13 6.87
CA PHE A 28 19.91 -5.40 5.58
C PHE A 28 20.69 -6.73 5.63
N SER A 29 21.44 -7.00 6.69
CA SER A 29 22.17 -8.27 6.84
C SER A 29 21.26 -9.49 6.87
N GLN A 30 20.12 -9.41 7.55
CA GLN A 30 19.13 -10.50 7.60
C GLN A 30 18.50 -10.77 6.22
N THR A 31 18.04 -9.72 5.54
CA THR A 31 17.42 -9.84 4.22
C THR A 31 18.42 -10.27 3.16
N TYR A 32 19.65 -9.77 3.21
CA TYR A 32 20.75 -10.21 2.35
C TYR A 32 21.04 -11.70 2.53
N ALA A 33 21.22 -12.18 3.76
CA ALA A 33 21.51 -13.59 4.01
C ALA A 33 20.37 -14.51 3.54
N PHE A 34 19.13 -14.06 3.68
CA PHE A 34 17.96 -14.78 3.20
C PHE A 34 17.95 -14.90 1.67
N VAL A 35 18.11 -13.78 0.95
CA VAL A 35 18.14 -13.79 -0.52
C VAL A 35 19.33 -14.59 -1.03
N TYR A 36 20.51 -14.44 -0.42
CA TYR A 36 21.69 -15.22 -0.72
C TYR A 36 21.42 -16.72 -0.68
N CYS A 37 20.76 -17.19 0.39
CA CYS A 37 20.48 -18.60 0.57
C CYS A 37 19.48 -19.18 -0.45
N LEU A 38 18.64 -18.33 -1.05
CA LEU A 38 17.61 -18.74 -2.00
C LEU A 38 18.06 -18.64 -3.46
N ASP A 39 18.87 -17.63 -3.77
CA ASP A 39 19.20 -17.28 -5.15
C ASP A 39 20.59 -17.75 -5.59
N SER A 40 21.51 -17.94 -4.65
CA SER A 40 22.88 -18.39 -4.97
C SER A 40 22.95 -19.90 -5.26
N GLU A 41 23.88 -20.28 -6.14
CA GLU A 41 24.32 -21.66 -6.27
C GLU A 41 25.12 -22.06 -5.03
N LEU A 42 24.46 -22.77 -4.12
CA LEU A 42 25.06 -23.31 -2.91
C LEU A 42 25.47 -24.77 -3.11
N ASP A 43 26.51 -25.20 -2.40
CA ASP A 43 26.87 -26.61 -2.27
C ASP A 43 25.64 -27.42 -1.81
N PRO A 44 25.40 -28.63 -2.37
CA PRO A 44 24.31 -29.49 -1.93
C PRO A 44 24.22 -29.67 -0.40
N ARG A 45 25.36 -29.71 0.29
CA ARG A 45 25.43 -29.82 1.75
C ARG A 45 24.85 -28.59 2.47
N ASP A 46 25.12 -27.40 1.95
CA ASP A 46 24.64 -26.16 2.55
C ASP A 46 23.15 -25.95 2.23
N ARG A 47 22.69 -26.38 1.05
CA ARG A 47 21.25 -26.47 0.73
C ARG A 47 20.50 -27.41 1.67
N ASP A 48 21.03 -28.61 1.92
CA ASP A 48 20.42 -29.57 2.84
C ASP A 48 20.36 -29.03 4.27
N ARG A 49 21.39 -28.30 4.71
CA ARG A 49 21.39 -27.61 6.01
C ARG A 49 20.29 -26.55 6.10
N ILE A 50 20.13 -25.74 5.06
CA ILE A 50 19.06 -24.73 4.99
C ILE A 50 17.69 -25.40 4.98
N ASN A 51 17.48 -26.41 4.15
CA ASN A 51 16.22 -27.15 4.05
C ASN A 51 15.85 -27.83 5.37
N THR A 52 16.83 -28.47 6.00
CA THR A 52 16.66 -29.09 7.33
C THR A 52 16.30 -28.04 8.37
N ALA A 53 17.00 -26.90 8.36
CA ALA A 53 16.73 -25.80 9.28
C ALA A 53 15.32 -25.25 9.08
N LEU A 54 14.88 -24.99 7.85
CA LEU A 54 13.54 -24.48 7.53
C LEU A 54 12.42 -25.47 7.85
N THR A 55 12.62 -26.76 7.56
CA THR A 55 11.60 -27.81 7.74
C THR A 55 11.39 -28.16 9.21
N ASN A 56 12.48 -28.31 9.96
CA ASN A 56 12.43 -28.70 11.37
C ASN A 56 12.24 -27.52 12.31
N TYR A 57 12.13 -26.30 11.77
CA TYR A 57 12.03 -25.12 12.59
C TYR A 57 10.67 -25.04 13.29
N PRO A 58 10.63 -24.94 14.63
CA PRO A 58 9.38 -24.72 15.34
C PRO A 58 9.01 -23.25 15.12
N TRP A 59 8.17 -22.96 14.11
CA TRP A 59 7.61 -21.65 13.78
C TRP A 59 6.64 -21.13 14.87
N LYS A 60 7.08 -21.10 16.14
CA LYS A 60 6.23 -20.95 17.33
C LYS A 60 6.45 -19.63 18.11
N GLY A 61 7.25 -18.67 17.62
CA GLY A 61 7.36 -17.34 18.26
C GLY A 61 8.58 -16.50 17.86
N GLY A 62 8.80 -15.37 18.55
CA GLY A 62 9.85 -14.38 18.23
C GLY A 62 11.29 -14.92 18.28
N TYR A 63 11.60 -15.79 19.25
CA TYR A 63 12.91 -16.47 19.32
C TYR A 63 13.18 -17.35 18.10
N SER A 64 12.12 -17.92 17.53
CA SER A 64 12.22 -18.72 16.32
C SER A 64 12.75 -17.86 15.15
N TYR A 65 12.18 -16.68 14.92
CA TYR A 65 12.59 -15.81 13.81
C TYR A 65 14.03 -15.30 13.92
N VAL A 66 14.52 -14.99 15.12
CA VAL A 66 15.91 -14.50 15.27
C VAL A 66 16.92 -15.59 14.93
N ASN A 67 16.70 -16.81 15.42
CA ASN A 67 17.68 -17.87 15.29
C ASN A 67 17.74 -18.49 13.87
N ILE A 68 16.68 -18.38 13.04
CA ILE A 68 16.77 -18.77 11.62
C ILE A 68 17.70 -17.83 10.84
N TYR A 69 17.69 -16.52 11.10
CA TYR A 69 18.62 -15.61 10.42
C TYR A 69 20.07 -15.82 10.82
N THR A 70 20.35 -16.24 12.06
CA THR A 70 21.69 -16.68 12.45
C THR A 70 22.15 -17.89 11.62
N VAL A 71 21.27 -18.86 11.39
CA VAL A 71 21.57 -20.04 10.55
C VAL A 71 21.86 -19.62 9.11
N LEU A 72 21.05 -18.73 8.53
CA LEU A 72 21.20 -18.25 7.16
C LEU A 72 22.48 -17.40 6.99
N GLN A 73 22.76 -16.50 7.93
CA GLN A 73 24.00 -15.69 7.91
C GLN A 73 25.26 -16.56 7.95
N ASN A 74 25.20 -17.70 8.64
CA ASN A 74 26.31 -18.64 8.69
C ASN A 74 26.56 -19.36 7.37
N GLN A 75 25.56 -19.45 6.47
CA GLN A 75 25.73 -20.03 5.13
C GLN A 75 26.37 -19.06 4.14
N VAL A 76 26.35 -17.75 4.43
CA VAL A 76 27.04 -16.77 3.58
C VAL A 76 28.55 -16.90 3.79
N PRO A 77 29.35 -17.14 2.74
CA PRO A 77 30.80 -17.23 2.85
C PRO A 77 31.40 -15.92 3.39
N PRO A 78 32.44 -15.97 4.25
CA PRO A 78 33.11 -14.77 4.80
C PRO A 78 33.51 -13.67 3.80
N PRO A 79 33.95 -13.97 2.54
CA PRO A 79 34.24 -12.91 1.57
C PRO A 79 33.00 -12.21 1.02
N GLU A 80 31.84 -12.88 1.01
CA GLU A 80 30.58 -12.38 0.45
C GLU A 80 29.64 -11.79 1.51
N ARG A 81 30.03 -11.84 2.79
CA ARG A 81 29.30 -11.19 3.88
C ARG A 81 29.39 -9.67 3.74
N PRO A 82 28.28 -8.93 3.93
CA PRO A 82 28.28 -7.48 3.89
C PRO A 82 29.28 -6.86 4.86
N LYS A 83 30.16 -6.00 4.34
CA LYS A 83 31.11 -5.20 5.12
C LYS A 83 30.99 -3.74 4.73
N ILE A 84 31.14 -2.84 5.69
CA ILE A 84 31.18 -1.40 5.42
C ILE A 84 32.52 -1.09 4.76
N TYR A 85 32.49 -0.51 3.56
CA TYR A 85 33.66 0.03 2.88
C TYR A 85 33.91 1.48 3.29
N SER A 86 32.89 2.33 3.11
CA SER A 86 32.97 3.74 3.43
C SER A 86 31.60 4.27 3.83
N ILE A 87 31.59 5.30 4.68
CA ILE A 87 30.38 6.03 5.04
C ILE A 87 30.68 7.51 4.94
N GLN A 88 29.82 8.25 4.26
CA GLN A 88 29.89 9.70 4.17
C GLN A 88 28.54 10.30 4.52
N LYS A 89 28.53 11.15 5.55
CA LYS A 89 27.37 11.95 5.92
C LYS A 89 27.64 13.41 5.58
N SER A 90 27.30 13.79 4.35
CA SER A 90 27.19 15.18 3.87
C SER A 90 26.17 15.14 2.75
N SER A 91 25.12 15.95 2.80
CA SER A 91 24.00 15.81 1.85
C SER A 91 24.48 15.99 0.40
N PRO A 92 24.28 15.01 -0.50
CA PRO A 92 23.70 13.68 -0.26
C PRO A 92 24.72 12.67 0.29
N GLY A 93 24.40 12.04 1.43
CA GLY A 93 25.28 11.07 2.07
C GLY A 93 25.15 9.67 1.46
N TRP A 94 26.12 8.79 1.71
CA TRP A 94 26.09 7.40 1.27
C TRP A 94 26.77 6.44 2.24
N LEU A 95 26.43 5.16 2.10
CA LEU A 95 27.06 4.02 2.74
C LEU A 95 27.46 3.03 1.64
N ASP A 96 28.76 2.83 1.45
CA ASP A 96 29.30 1.85 0.52
C ASP A 96 29.54 0.52 1.24
N LEU A 97 29.04 -0.55 0.65
CA LEU A 97 29.13 -1.91 1.17
C LEU A 97 29.95 -2.79 0.23
N ILE A 98 30.85 -3.61 0.76
CA ILE A 98 31.50 -4.71 0.03
C ILE A 98 30.69 -5.98 0.26
N LEU A 99 30.19 -6.57 -0.82
CA LEU A 99 29.34 -7.77 -0.82
C LEU A 99 29.16 -8.33 -2.25
N ASN A 100 28.41 -9.42 -2.38
CA ASN A 100 27.92 -9.89 -3.67
C ASN A 100 26.83 -8.93 -4.18
N VAL A 101 27.19 -8.11 -5.19
CA VAL A 101 26.35 -7.01 -5.70
C VAL A 101 25.04 -7.52 -6.29
N ASP A 102 25.04 -8.68 -6.94
CA ASP A 102 23.83 -9.26 -7.55
C ASP A 102 22.76 -9.54 -6.49
N VAL A 103 23.18 -10.11 -5.36
CA VAL A 103 22.30 -10.39 -4.21
C VAL A 103 21.75 -9.09 -3.61
N ALA A 104 22.57 -8.05 -3.46
CA ALA A 104 22.11 -6.76 -2.98
C ALA A 104 21.11 -6.09 -3.95
N ILE A 105 21.31 -6.22 -5.25
CA ILE A 105 20.35 -5.75 -6.27
C ILE A 105 19.03 -6.50 -6.13
N GLN A 106 19.04 -7.81 -5.87
CA GLN A 106 17.81 -8.56 -5.65
C GLN A 106 17.05 -8.14 -4.39
N VAL A 107 17.77 -7.86 -3.28
CA VAL A 107 17.17 -7.28 -2.08
C VAL A 107 16.49 -5.95 -2.42
N ALA A 108 17.19 -5.06 -3.13
CA ALA A 108 16.66 -3.76 -3.52
C ALA A 108 15.41 -3.87 -4.42
N LYS A 109 15.42 -4.79 -5.40
CA LYS A 109 14.25 -5.10 -6.24
C LYS A 109 13.07 -5.58 -5.40
N SER A 110 13.30 -6.51 -4.48
CA SER A 110 12.25 -7.07 -3.61
C SER A 110 11.61 -6.00 -2.73
N VAL A 111 12.43 -5.13 -2.12
CA VAL A 111 11.94 -3.97 -1.35
C VAL A 111 11.17 -2.99 -2.24
N GLY A 112 11.66 -2.71 -3.45
CA GLY A 112 10.99 -1.85 -4.42
C GLY A 112 9.60 -2.36 -4.81
N VAL A 113 9.45 -3.67 -5.03
CA VAL A 113 8.15 -4.30 -5.31
C VAL A 113 7.21 -4.16 -4.10
N LEU A 114 7.68 -4.44 -2.88
CA LEU A 114 6.88 -4.29 -1.67
C LEU A 114 6.37 -2.85 -1.49
N LEU A 115 7.24 -1.84 -1.65
CA LEU A 115 6.84 -0.44 -1.57
C LEU A 115 5.86 -0.05 -2.69
N GLY A 116 6.09 -0.54 -3.92
CA GLY A 116 5.21 -0.30 -5.06
C GLY A 116 3.81 -0.88 -4.84
N THR A 117 3.71 -2.10 -4.30
CA THR A 117 2.41 -2.74 -4.00
C THR A 117 1.65 -1.99 -2.90
N ALA A 118 2.33 -1.52 -1.85
CA ALA A 118 1.72 -0.72 -0.81
C ALA A 118 1.14 0.60 -1.38
N ALA A 119 1.93 1.32 -2.19
CA ALA A 119 1.47 2.54 -2.84
C ALA A 119 0.28 2.29 -3.79
N ALA A 120 0.31 1.18 -4.53
CA ALA A 120 -0.79 0.77 -5.40
C ALA A 120 -2.05 0.42 -4.59
N ALA A 121 -1.92 -0.26 -3.46
CA ALA A 121 -3.03 -0.59 -2.57
C ALA A 121 -3.67 0.68 -1.98
N THR A 122 -2.87 1.63 -1.49
CA THR A 122 -3.37 2.92 -0.98
C THR A 122 -4.06 3.73 -2.09
N LYS A 123 -3.49 3.76 -3.29
CA LYS A 123 -4.10 4.43 -4.44
C LYS A 123 -5.42 3.80 -4.83
N THR A 124 -5.51 2.47 -4.80
CA THR A 124 -6.74 1.73 -5.09
C THR A 124 -7.81 2.02 -4.03
N TYR A 125 -7.45 1.97 -2.76
CA TYR A 125 -8.36 2.30 -1.65
C TYR A 125 -8.91 3.73 -1.76
N SER A 126 -8.04 4.73 -1.97
CA SER A 126 -8.48 6.11 -2.14
C SER A 126 -9.38 6.32 -3.36
N SER A 127 -9.17 5.57 -4.44
CA SER A 127 -10.01 5.60 -5.64
C SER A 127 -11.39 4.98 -5.38
N ILE A 128 -11.45 3.88 -4.63
CA ILE A 128 -12.72 3.27 -4.19
C ILE A 128 -13.50 4.25 -3.32
N GLN A 129 -12.85 4.88 -2.35
CA GLN A 129 -13.50 5.82 -1.44
C GLN A 129 -14.08 7.04 -2.19
N LYS A 130 -13.32 7.60 -3.15
CA LYS A 130 -13.79 8.69 -4.01
C LYS A 130 -15.01 8.29 -4.84
N ASN A 131 -14.96 7.12 -5.48
CA ASN A 131 -16.12 6.62 -6.25
C ASN A 131 -17.35 6.43 -5.36
N LEU A 132 -17.19 5.91 -4.14
CA LEU A 132 -18.31 5.76 -3.20
C LEU A 132 -18.89 7.11 -2.76
N SER A 133 -18.04 8.11 -2.47
CA SER A 133 -18.53 9.45 -2.16
C SER A 133 -19.24 10.09 -3.36
N ASP A 134 -18.68 9.95 -4.55
CA ASP A 134 -19.26 10.51 -5.78
C ASP A 134 -20.60 9.87 -6.12
N LEU A 135 -20.74 8.56 -5.92
CA LEU A 135 -22.01 7.83 -6.07
C LEU A 135 -23.08 8.33 -5.09
N ASN A 136 -22.71 8.58 -3.84
CA ASN A 136 -23.64 9.13 -2.85
C ASN A 136 -24.11 10.54 -3.24
N VAL A 137 -23.18 11.39 -3.71
CA VAL A 137 -23.51 12.73 -4.22
C VAL A 137 -24.43 12.63 -5.44
N HIS A 138 -24.14 11.73 -6.39
CA HIS A 138 -24.96 11.52 -7.58
C HIS A 138 -26.36 11.03 -7.22
N ARG A 139 -26.50 10.08 -6.29
CA ARG A 139 -27.80 9.61 -5.80
C ARG A 139 -28.61 10.75 -5.20
N HIS A 140 -27.98 11.58 -4.38
CA HIS A 140 -28.65 12.72 -3.77
C HIS A 140 -29.10 13.75 -4.81
N LYS A 141 -28.25 14.04 -5.81
CA LYS A 141 -28.57 14.92 -6.93
C LYS A 141 -29.73 14.37 -7.78
N ASN A 142 -29.72 13.08 -8.10
CA ASN A 142 -30.78 12.43 -8.87
C ASN A 142 -32.11 12.45 -8.12
N ASN A 143 -32.09 12.18 -6.81
CA ASN A 143 -33.29 12.29 -5.96
C ASN A 143 -33.83 13.72 -5.99
N LEU A 144 -32.99 14.74 -5.78
CA LEU A 144 -33.41 16.14 -5.84
C LEU A 144 -34.00 16.54 -7.20
N GLN A 145 -33.42 16.05 -8.30
CA GLN A 145 -33.96 16.28 -9.65
C GLN A 145 -35.33 15.63 -9.82
N ASN A 146 -35.47 14.37 -9.41
CA ASN A 146 -36.75 13.66 -9.49
C ASN A 146 -37.83 14.36 -8.64
N THR A 147 -37.53 14.77 -7.41
CA THR A 147 -38.50 15.50 -6.57
C THR A 147 -38.93 16.82 -7.21
N LYS A 148 -37.99 17.55 -7.84
CA LYS A 148 -38.29 18.79 -8.57
C LYS A 148 -39.17 18.55 -9.80
N LEU A 149 -38.92 17.47 -10.55
CA LEU A 149 -39.75 17.07 -11.69
C LEU A 149 -41.16 16.73 -11.24
N THR A 150 -41.31 15.90 -10.20
CA THR A 150 -42.63 15.55 -9.65
C THR A 150 -43.39 16.77 -9.14
N GLN A 151 -42.72 17.73 -8.49
CA GLN A 151 -43.35 18.99 -8.08
C GLN A 151 -43.84 19.81 -9.28
N ALA A 152 -43.08 19.85 -10.37
CA ALA A 152 -43.49 20.53 -11.59
C ALA A 152 -44.70 19.85 -12.24
N GLU A 153 -44.71 18.52 -12.32
CA GLU A 153 -45.84 17.73 -12.84
C GLU A 153 -47.11 17.94 -12.02
N ILE A 154 -47.02 17.88 -10.69
CA ILE A 154 -48.14 18.15 -9.77
C ILE A 154 -48.68 19.56 -9.99
N LYS A 155 -47.80 20.57 -10.11
CA LYS A 155 -48.20 21.96 -10.37
C LYS A 155 -48.93 22.09 -11.70
N THR A 156 -48.46 21.40 -12.74
CA THR A 156 -49.12 21.37 -14.05
C THR A 156 -50.50 20.70 -13.97
N MET A 157 -50.61 19.55 -13.30
CA MET A 157 -51.91 18.88 -13.07
C MET A 157 -52.88 19.77 -12.29
N MET A 158 -52.42 20.46 -11.24
CA MET A 158 -53.24 21.40 -10.48
C MET A 158 -53.72 22.57 -11.34
N SER A 159 -52.87 23.10 -12.24
CA SER A 159 -53.27 24.14 -13.19
C SER A 159 -54.36 23.65 -14.14
N MET A 160 -54.16 22.47 -14.75
CA MET A 160 -55.15 21.87 -15.66
C MET A 160 -56.47 21.60 -14.95
N SER A 161 -56.43 21.09 -13.72
CA SER A 161 -57.62 20.86 -12.89
C SER A 161 -58.36 22.17 -12.61
N ASN A 162 -57.64 23.24 -12.25
CA ASN A 162 -58.22 24.56 -12.04
C ASN A 162 -58.83 25.14 -13.33
N ASP A 163 -58.20 24.92 -14.49
CA ASP A 163 -58.73 25.38 -15.76
C ASP A 163 -60.03 24.65 -16.12
N ILE A 164 -60.08 23.32 -15.94
CA ILE A 164 -61.30 22.52 -16.13
C ILE A 164 -62.41 23.01 -15.19
N ALA A 165 -62.10 23.23 -13.91
CA ALA A 165 -63.08 23.71 -12.93
C ALA A 165 -63.69 25.07 -13.33
N LYS A 166 -62.86 25.99 -13.83
CA LYS A 166 -63.34 27.28 -14.36
C LYS A 166 -64.26 27.11 -15.57
N HIS A 167 -63.91 26.22 -16.51
CA HIS A 167 -64.73 25.96 -17.69
C HIS A 167 -66.08 25.29 -17.35
N LEU A 168 -66.14 24.53 -16.26
CA LEU A 168 -67.37 23.93 -15.72
C LEU A 168 -68.21 24.91 -14.87
N GLY A 169 -67.79 26.17 -14.74
CA GLY A 169 -68.56 27.21 -14.04
C GLY A 169 -68.26 27.35 -12.54
N PHE A 170 -67.26 26.63 -12.00
CA PHE A 170 -66.84 26.79 -10.61
C PHE A 170 -65.94 28.02 -10.46
N LYS A 171 -66.36 29.00 -9.64
CA LYS A 171 -65.69 30.30 -9.55
C LYS A 171 -64.42 30.34 -8.70
N ASN A 172 -64.15 29.36 -7.83
CA ASN A 172 -62.93 29.29 -7.01
C ASN A 172 -62.80 27.91 -6.36
N VAL A 173 -61.87 27.06 -6.82
CA VAL A 173 -61.50 25.85 -6.08
C VAL A 173 -60.45 26.24 -5.04
N VAL A 174 -60.92 26.74 -3.89
CA VAL A 174 -60.08 26.97 -2.71
C VAL A 174 -60.02 25.65 -1.94
N HIS A 175 -58.81 25.24 -1.57
CA HIS A 175 -58.49 24.09 -0.72
C HIS A 175 -59.57 23.86 0.37
N GLN A 176 -60.29 22.74 0.30
CA GLN A 176 -60.93 22.16 1.47
C GLN A 176 -59.96 21.14 2.07
N THR A 177 -59.31 21.50 3.16
CA THR A 177 -58.71 20.54 4.08
C THR A 177 -59.84 19.73 4.74
N PHE A 178 -59.90 18.43 4.45
CA PHE A 178 -60.87 17.53 5.06
C PHE A 178 -60.52 17.24 6.54
N PRO A 179 -61.46 17.30 7.50
CA PRO A 179 -61.15 17.24 8.93
C PRO A 179 -60.94 15.82 9.52
N TRP A 180 -60.78 14.76 8.72
CA TRP A 180 -60.84 13.38 9.21
C TRP A 180 -59.57 12.55 8.97
N VAL A 181 -58.40 13.13 9.24
CA VAL A 181 -57.17 12.35 9.45
C VAL A 181 -56.62 12.72 10.82
N THR A 182 -57.09 11.98 11.83
CA THR A 182 -56.35 11.68 13.07
C THR A 182 -55.35 10.57 12.80
#